data_AF-A0A7Z9HU46-F1
#
_entry.id   AF-A0A7Z9HU46-F1
#
_cell.length_a   1.000
_cell.length_b   1.000
_cell.length_c   1.000
_cell.angle_alpha   90.00
_cell.angle_beta   90.00
_cell.angle_gamma   90.00
#
_symmetry.space_group_name_H-M   'P 1'
#
loop_
_entity.id
_entity.type
_entity.pdbx_description
1 polymer ?
#
loop_
_entity_poly.entity_id
_entity_poly.type
_entity_poly.pdbx_seq_one_letter_code
_entity_poly.pdbx_strand_id
1 'polypeptide(L)'
;MNPATHFLVGWTVANGGKLERKDRALVAVAGVIPDADGFGMVTDAVTKNWEEPLEWWGAYHHILGHNLTFAVVYCAAAFGLATRRWVTALLAFVAFHLHILGDLIGGRGPDGDQWPMYYLWPFTKSVELVWSGQWELNAWPNFTVTGVLLVITFYLAWKRGYSPVGIVSVRADEAFVATLRARVPLKDEEGGGE
;
A
#
# COMPACT_ATOMS: atom_id res chain seq x y z
N MET A 1 1.76 10.21 -1.18
CA MET A 1 0.72 9.81 -0.22
C MET A 1 1.38 9.00 0.90
N ASN A 2 0.83 8.95 2.11
CA ASN A 2 1.50 8.26 3.23
C ASN A 2 1.50 6.71 3.05
N PRO A 3 2.59 6.00 3.42
CA PRO A 3 2.69 4.53 3.33
C PRO A 3 1.54 3.74 3.97
N ALA A 4 0.97 4.23 5.09
CA ALA A 4 -0.18 3.60 5.72
C ALA A 4 -1.43 3.65 4.82
N THR A 5 -1.62 4.74 4.07
CA THR A 5 -2.75 4.89 3.14
C THR A 5 -2.58 3.94 1.96
N HIS A 6 -1.37 3.88 1.42
CA HIS A 6 -0.93 2.94 0.39
C HIS A 6 -1.19 1.47 0.77
N PHE A 7 -0.85 1.09 2.01
CA PHE A 7 -1.20 -0.22 2.55
C PHE A 7 -2.72 -0.46 2.61
N LEU A 8 -3.51 0.53 3.05
CA LEU A 8 -4.98 0.41 3.11
C LEU A 8 -5.61 0.32 1.71
N VAL A 9 -5.05 0.99 0.71
CA VAL A 9 -5.42 0.83 -0.71
C VAL A 9 -5.17 -0.63 -1.13
N GLY A 10 -3.97 -1.15 -0.91
CA GLY A 10 -3.62 -2.53 -1.20
C GLY A 10 -4.54 -3.53 -0.50
N TRP A 11 -4.85 -3.31 0.78
CA TRP A 11 -5.80 -4.13 1.54
C TRP A 11 -7.21 -4.12 0.93
N THR A 12 -7.68 -2.96 0.49
CA THR A 12 -8.98 -2.82 -0.15
C THR A 12 -9.04 -3.59 -1.47
N VAL A 13 -8.01 -3.45 -2.31
CA VAL A 13 -7.87 -4.21 -3.57
C VAL A 13 -7.83 -5.72 -3.31
N ALA A 14 -7.09 -6.15 -2.30
CA ALA A 14 -6.97 -7.56 -1.92
C ALA A 14 -8.32 -8.19 -1.51
N ASN A 15 -9.30 -7.37 -1.11
CA ASN A 15 -10.64 -7.79 -0.77
C ASN A 15 -11.64 -7.77 -1.95
N GLY A 16 -11.22 -7.32 -3.14
CA GLY A 16 -12.00 -7.44 -4.37
C GLY A 16 -12.11 -8.87 -4.90
N GLY A 17 -11.18 -9.75 -4.50
CA GLY A 17 -11.17 -11.18 -4.86
C GLY A 17 -11.46 -12.13 -3.69
N LYS A 18 -11.83 -13.37 -4.01
CA LYS A 18 -11.83 -14.48 -3.06
C LYS A 18 -10.40 -15.02 -2.92
N LEU A 19 -9.64 -14.47 -1.97
CA LEU A 19 -8.24 -14.82 -1.71
C LEU A 19 -8.05 -15.43 -0.32
N GLU A 20 -7.10 -16.36 -0.24
CA GLU A 20 -6.56 -16.86 1.03
C GLU A 20 -5.78 -15.75 1.77
N ARG A 21 -5.52 -15.94 3.07
CA ARG A 21 -4.81 -14.97 3.90
C ARG A 21 -3.45 -14.57 3.31
N LYS A 22 -2.65 -15.57 2.89
CA LYS A 22 -1.33 -15.37 2.27
C LYS A 22 -1.43 -14.51 1.01
N ASP A 23 -2.32 -14.89 0.09
CA ASP A 23 -2.53 -14.19 -1.17
C ASP A 23 -3.02 -12.76 -0.96
N ARG A 24 -3.91 -12.56 0.03
CA ARG A 24 -4.38 -11.23 0.42
C ARG A 24 -3.24 -10.37 0.99
N ALA A 25 -2.34 -10.98 1.77
CA ALA A 25 -1.17 -10.29 2.29
C ALA A 25 -0.23 -9.86 1.14
N LEU A 26 0.00 -10.71 0.14
CA LEU A 26 0.79 -10.35 -1.04
C LEU A 26 0.18 -9.14 -1.78
N VAL A 27 -1.14 -9.12 -1.99
CA VAL A 27 -1.78 -7.95 -2.64
C VAL A 27 -1.70 -6.69 -1.75
N ALA A 28 -1.90 -6.82 -0.44
CA ALA A 28 -1.81 -5.68 0.47
C ALA A 28 -0.40 -5.09 0.55
N VAL A 29 0.62 -5.96 0.60
CA VAL A 29 2.04 -5.56 0.59
C VAL A 29 2.40 -4.88 -0.73
N ALA A 30 1.85 -5.31 -1.87
CA ALA A 30 2.06 -4.65 -3.16
C ALA A 30 1.71 -3.16 -3.15
N GLY A 31 0.75 -2.76 -2.30
CA GLY A 31 0.34 -1.38 -2.14
C GLY A 31 1.35 -0.50 -1.41
N VAL A 32 2.25 -1.05 -0.58
CA VAL A 32 3.19 -0.26 0.28
C VAL A 32 4.66 -0.60 0.03
N ILE A 33 4.96 -1.72 -0.62
CA ILE A 33 6.34 -2.14 -0.87
C ILE A 33 7.19 -1.13 -1.67
N PRO A 34 6.64 -0.28 -2.57
CA PRO A 34 7.49 0.71 -3.26
C PRO A 34 8.10 1.73 -2.29
N ASP A 35 7.40 2.09 -1.21
CA ASP A 35 7.89 3.00 -0.15
C ASP A 35 9.11 2.45 0.59
N ALA A 36 9.46 1.17 0.42
CA ALA A 36 10.65 0.59 1.03
C ALA A 36 11.95 1.23 0.52
N ASP A 37 11.94 1.84 -0.68
CA ASP A 37 13.06 2.65 -1.17
C ASP A 37 13.27 3.94 -0.34
N GLY A 38 12.28 4.29 0.47
CA GLY A 38 12.34 5.36 1.46
C GLY A 38 13.09 5.00 2.76
N PHE A 39 13.55 3.76 2.92
CA PHE A 39 14.34 3.41 4.11
C PHE A 39 15.67 4.19 4.20
N GLY A 40 16.14 4.74 3.07
CA GLY A 40 17.30 5.63 3.00
C GLY A 40 17.20 6.85 3.93
N MET A 41 16.00 7.28 4.33
CA MET A 41 15.88 8.43 5.26
C MET A 41 16.57 8.16 6.60
N VAL A 42 16.51 6.92 7.07
CA VAL A 42 17.14 6.52 8.33
C VAL A 42 18.66 6.54 8.19
N THR A 43 19.19 6.07 7.06
CA THR A 43 20.64 6.07 6.82
C THR A 43 21.18 7.49 6.74
N ASP A 44 20.46 8.38 6.05
CA ASP A 44 20.86 9.77 5.89
C ASP A 44 20.80 10.50 7.25
N ALA A 45 19.75 10.25 8.04
CA ALA A 45 19.61 10.83 9.38
C ALA A 45 20.72 10.39 10.36
N VAL A 46 21.17 9.14 10.29
CA VAL A 46 22.24 8.59 11.15
C VAL A 46 23.62 9.08 10.72
N THR A 47 23.84 9.23 9.41
CA THR A 47 25.15 9.57 8.84
C THR A 47 25.35 11.06 8.57
N LYS A 48 24.33 11.90 8.83
CA LYS A 48 24.36 13.36 8.59
C LYS A 48 25.58 14.13 9.13
N ASN A 49 26.24 13.61 10.18
CA ASN A 49 27.39 14.24 10.84
C ASN A 49 28.71 13.48 10.57
N TRP A 50 28.72 12.52 9.66
CA TRP A 50 29.93 11.80 9.27
C TRP A 50 30.77 12.67 8.32
N GLU A 51 32.06 12.35 8.17
CA GLU A 51 32.93 13.04 7.20
C GLU A 51 32.41 12.91 5.76
N GLU A 52 31.82 11.74 5.43
CA GLU A 52 31.07 11.50 4.20
C GLU A 52 29.67 10.96 4.54
N PRO A 53 28.64 11.82 4.59
CA PRO A 53 27.26 11.41 4.79
C PRO A 53 26.75 10.49 3.67
N LEU A 54 25.91 9.52 4.01
CA LEU A 54 25.17 8.75 3.02
C LEU A 54 23.93 9.56 2.60
N GLU A 55 23.69 9.64 1.29
CA GLU A 55 22.58 10.38 0.68
C GLU A 55 21.61 9.40 -0.01
N TRP A 56 21.29 8.28 0.64
CA TRP A 56 20.53 7.20 0.03
C TRP A 56 19.06 7.56 -0.19
N TRP A 57 18.46 8.35 0.70
CA TRP A 57 17.12 8.88 0.46
C TRP A 57 17.13 9.76 -0.77
N GLY A 58 17.99 10.78 -0.82
CA GLY A 58 18.06 11.70 -1.96
C GLY A 58 18.41 11.01 -3.28
N ALA A 59 19.29 10.00 -3.24
CA ALA A 59 19.79 9.33 -4.43
C ALA A 59 18.89 8.22 -4.98
N TYR A 60 18.04 7.59 -4.15
CA TYR A 60 17.32 6.38 -4.53
C TYR A 60 15.82 6.39 -4.26
N HIS A 61 15.32 7.27 -3.39
CA HIS A 61 13.88 7.42 -3.15
C HIS A 61 13.19 7.81 -4.47
N HIS A 62 12.09 7.11 -4.81
CA HIS A 62 11.38 7.21 -6.09
C HIS A 62 12.10 6.73 -7.36
N ILE A 63 13.31 6.16 -7.24
CA ILE A 63 14.03 5.55 -8.35
C ILE A 63 13.90 4.02 -8.31
N LEU A 64 14.07 3.40 -7.14
CA LEU A 64 14.16 1.94 -7.02
C LEU A 64 12.79 1.24 -6.95
N GLY A 65 11.88 1.75 -6.14
CA GLY A 65 10.59 1.14 -5.85
C GLY A 65 9.47 1.58 -6.79
N HIS A 66 9.53 2.80 -7.32
CA HIS A 66 8.41 3.45 -7.99
C HIS A 66 8.44 3.32 -9.53
N ASN A 67 8.81 2.14 -10.04
CA ASN A 67 8.94 1.87 -11.47
C ASN A 67 8.30 0.54 -11.90
N LEU A 68 8.06 0.40 -13.20
CA LEU A 68 7.45 -0.79 -13.80
C LEU A 68 8.31 -2.05 -13.60
N THR A 69 9.63 -1.93 -13.62
CA THR A 69 10.53 -3.08 -13.41
C THR A 69 10.33 -3.69 -12.03
N PHE A 70 10.27 -2.86 -10.99
CA PHE A 70 9.98 -3.30 -9.63
C PHE A 70 8.58 -3.90 -9.51
N ALA A 71 7.58 -3.30 -10.18
CA ALA A 71 6.23 -3.84 -10.26
C ALA A 71 6.21 -5.27 -10.83
N VAL A 72 6.92 -5.50 -11.95
CA VAL A 72 7.00 -6.80 -12.63
C VAL A 72 7.72 -7.83 -11.76
N VAL A 73 8.84 -7.46 -11.14
CA VAL A 73 9.59 -8.34 -10.22
C VAL A 73 8.71 -8.74 -9.04
N TYR A 74 8.03 -7.78 -8.41
CA TYR A 74 7.12 -8.06 -7.32
C TYR A 74 5.97 -8.97 -7.74
N CYS A 75 5.35 -8.71 -8.89
CA CYS A 75 4.26 -9.53 -9.42
C CYS A 75 4.71 -10.96 -9.76
N ALA A 76 5.94 -11.14 -10.28
CA ALA A 76 6.52 -12.45 -10.53
C ALA A 76 6.74 -13.22 -9.21
N ALA A 77 7.24 -12.55 -8.17
CA ALA A 77 7.39 -13.14 -6.84
C ALA A 77 6.01 -13.52 -6.25
N ALA A 78 5.04 -12.62 -6.30
CA ALA A 78 3.68 -12.87 -5.84
C ALA A 78 3.04 -14.05 -6.60
N PHE A 79 3.24 -14.13 -7.92
CA PHE A 79 2.78 -15.25 -8.75
C PHE A 79 3.38 -16.59 -8.32
N GLY A 80 4.68 -16.62 -8.01
CA GLY A 80 5.38 -17.83 -7.57
C GLY A 80 4.95 -18.30 -6.17
N LEU A 81 4.64 -17.36 -5.27
CA LEU A 81 4.30 -17.64 -3.87
C LEU A 81 2.80 -17.88 -3.63
N ALA A 82 1.94 -17.33 -4.49
CA ALA A 82 0.48 -17.35 -4.30
C ALA A 82 -0.15 -18.72 -4.56
N THR A 83 -1.26 -18.98 -3.86
CA THR A 83 -2.12 -20.14 -4.15
C THR A 83 -2.94 -19.88 -5.43
N ARG A 84 -3.54 -18.69 -5.53
CA ARG A 84 -4.35 -18.23 -6.68
C ARG A 84 -3.50 -17.35 -7.61
N ARG A 85 -2.41 -17.93 -8.11
CA ARG A 85 -1.29 -17.25 -8.82
C ARG A 85 -1.70 -16.07 -9.71
N TRP A 86 -2.54 -16.31 -10.71
CA TRP A 86 -2.95 -15.27 -11.67
C TRP A 86 -3.78 -14.15 -11.03
N VAL A 87 -4.74 -14.50 -10.18
CA VAL A 87 -5.60 -13.50 -9.53
C VAL A 87 -4.78 -12.65 -8.57
N THR A 88 -3.90 -13.27 -7.80
CA THR A 88 -3.03 -12.58 -6.84
C THR A 88 -2.03 -11.67 -7.55
N ALA A 89 -1.38 -12.14 -8.61
CA ALA A 89 -0.46 -11.32 -9.40
C ALA A 89 -1.16 -10.12 -10.06
N LEU A 90 -2.35 -10.33 -10.65
CA LEU A 90 -3.12 -9.25 -11.27
C LEU A 90 -3.56 -8.20 -10.23
N LEU A 91 -4.08 -8.64 -9.09
CA LEU A 91 -4.50 -7.72 -8.03
C LEU A 91 -3.30 -6.99 -7.40
N ALA A 92 -2.15 -7.67 -7.25
CA ALA A 92 -0.90 -7.03 -6.80
C ALA A 92 -0.44 -5.97 -7.82
N PHE A 93 -0.51 -6.26 -9.11
CA PHE A 93 -0.18 -5.30 -10.16
C PHE A 93 -1.09 -4.06 -10.10
N VAL A 94 -2.40 -4.25 -9.91
CA VAL A 94 -3.35 -3.14 -9.74
C VAL A 94 -3.05 -2.34 -8.47
N ALA A 95 -2.84 -3.00 -7.33
CA ALA A 95 -2.52 -2.34 -6.06
C ALA A 95 -1.23 -1.50 -6.17
N PHE A 96 -0.20 -2.04 -6.82
CA PHE A 96 1.06 -1.34 -7.07
C PHE A 96 0.87 -0.11 -7.97
N HIS A 97 0.06 -0.19 -9.02
CA HIS A 97 -0.20 0.97 -9.89
C HIS A 97 -1.07 2.01 -9.20
N LEU A 98 -1.98 1.60 -8.31
CA LEU A 98 -2.74 2.53 -7.48
C LEU A 98 -1.85 3.24 -6.46
N HIS A 99 -0.79 2.58 -5.97
CA HIS A 99 0.26 3.23 -5.20
C HIS A 99 0.93 4.34 -6.03
N ILE A 100 1.46 4.03 -7.22
CA ILE A 100 2.08 5.04 -8.10
C ILE A 100 1.12 6.20 -8.38
N LEU A 101 -0.15 5.90 -8.67
CA LEU A 101 -1.17 6.91 -8.90
C LEU A 101 -1.40 7.80 -7.67
N GLY A 102 -1.39 7.21 -6.47
CA GLY A 102 -1.51 7.94 -5.22
C GLY A 102 -0.37 8.93 -4.99
N ASP A 103 0.86 8.57 -5.36
CA ASP A 103 2.01 9.48 -5.26
C ASP A 103 2.05 10.53 -6.35
N LEU A 104 1.67 10.16 -7.58
CA LEU A 104 1.55 11.11 -8.69
C LEU A 104 0.54 12.23 -8.38
N ILE A 105 -0.53 11.91 -7.66
CA ILE A 105 -1.62 12.86 -7.34
C ILE A 105 -1.39 13.57 -6.00
N GLY A 106 -0.90 12.86 -4.98
CA GLY A 106 -0.88 13.36 -3.59
C GLY A 106 0.44 13.15 -2.86
N GLY A 107 1.56 13.17 -3.59
CA GLY A 107 2.91 12.93 -3.08
C GLY A 107 3.79 14.16 -2.96
N ARG A 108 3.32 15.39 -3.24
CA ARG A 108 4.21 16.57 -3.27
C ARG A 108 4.86 16.80 -1.90
N GLY A 109 6.18 16.94 -1.91
CA GLY A 109 7.01 17.16 -0.74
C GLY A 109 6.71 18.50 -0.04
N PRO A 110 7.12 18.64 1.24
CA PRO A 110 6.89 19.85 2.03
C PRO A 110 7.59 21.10 1.45
N ASP A 111 8.68 20.91 0.70
CA ASP A 111 9.42 21.99 0.04
C ASP A 111 8.85 22.35 -1.35
N GLY A 112 7.73 21.74 -1.74
CA GLY A 112 7.09 21.92 -3.04
C GLY A 112 7.63 21.02 -4.15
N ASP A 113 8.61 20.17 -3.86
CA ASP A 113 9.17 19.19 -4.79
C ASP A 113 8.12 18.14 -5.20
N GLN A 114 8.05 17.83 -6.49
CA GLN A 114 7.08 16.89 -7.05
C GLN A 114 7.50 15.43 -6.94
N TRP A 115 8.80 15.18 -6.66
CA TRP A 115 9.37 13.84 -6.54
C TRP A 115 9.08 12.96 -7.77
N PRO A 116 9.72 13.25 -8.91
CA PRO A 116 9.46 12.55 -10.15
C PRO A 116 9.77 11.07 -10.07
N MET A 117 8.85 10.25 -10.57
CA MET A 117 9.04 8.79 -10.66
C MET A 117 9.44 8.40 -12.09
N TYR A 118 10.55 7.68 -12.24
CA TYR A 118 11.05 7.22 -13.54
C TYR A 118 10.46 5.86 -13.91
N TYR A 119 9.30 5.85 -14.55
CA TYR A 119 8.46 4.64 -14.72
C TYR A 119 9.17 3.48 -15.43
N LEU A 120 10.06 3.76 -16.38
CA LEU A 120 10.80 2.74 -17.14
C LEU A 120 12.23 2.49 -16.64
N TRP A 121 12.59 2.98 -15.45
CA TRP A 121 13.88 2.65 -14.84
C TRP A 121 14.00 1.12 -14.61
N PRO A 122 15.17 0.47 -14.80
CA PRO A 122 16.50 1.04 -15.08
C PRO A 122 16.83 1.24 -16.57
N PHE A 123 15.88 1.01 -17.49
CA PHE A 123 16.16 1.07 -18.92
C PHE A 123 16.29 2.51 -19.45
N THR A 124 15.45 3.40 -18.95
CA THR A 124 15.49 4.83 -19.31
C THR A 124 14.90 5.70 -18.20
N LYS A 125 15.38 6.94 -18.10
CA LYS A 125 14.80 8.01 -17.27
C LYS A 125 13.87 8.95 -18.06
N SER A 126 13.68 8.72 -19.36
CA SER A 126 12.90 9.62 -20.23
C SER A 126 11.39 9.58 -20.00
N VAL A 127 10.88 8.56 -19.30
CA VAL A 127 9.46 8.44 -18.96
C VAL A 127 9.28 8.81 -17.50
N GLU A 128 9.11 10.10 -17.29
CA GLU A 128 8.96 10.73 -15.98
C GLU A 128 7.47 10.92 -15.67
N LEU A 129 7.03 10.41 -14.52
CA LEU A 129 5.68 10.62 -14.02
C LEU A 129 5.69 11.82 -13.07
N VAL A 130 5.21 12.94 -13.59
CA VAL A 130 4.96 14.18 -12.86
C VAL A 130 3.61 14.74 -13.28
N TRP A 131 2.94 15.43 -12.37
CA TRP A 131 1.66 16.05 -12.66
C TRP A 131 1.55 17.42 -11.99
N SER A 132 1.21 18.45 -12.77
CA SER A 132 1.11 19.83 -12.26
C SER A 132 0.00 20.04 -11.24
N GLY A 133 -1.00 19.15 -11.20
CA GLY A 133 -2.08 19.17 -10.21
C GLY A 133 -1.76 18.44 -8.90
N GLN A 134 -0.54 17.92 -8.73
CA GLN A 134 -0.16 17.16 -7.56
C GLN A 134 -0.27 18.01 -6.29
N TRP A 135 -1.03 17.53 -5.31
CA TRP A 135 -1.20 18.20 -4.02
C TRP A 135 -0.20 17.69 -2.98
N GLU A 136 -0.03 18.48 -1.92
CA GLU A 136 0.88 18.20 -0.81
C GLU A 136 0.55 16.91 -0.08
N LEU A 137 1.57 16.24 0.43
CA LEU A 137 1.44 15.01 1.20
C LEU A 137 0.46 15.14 2.38
N ASN A 138 0.42 16.31 3.03
CA ASN A 138 -0.46 16.64 4.16
C ASN A 138 -1.72 17.42 3.74
N ALA A 139 -2.11 17.41 2.47
CA ALA A 139 -3.34 18.07 2.03
C ALA A 139 -4.60 17.29 2.48
N TRP A 140 -5.72 18.01 2.65
CA TRP A 140 -7.03 17.43 3.04
C TRP A 140 -7.53 16.26 2.17
N PRO A 141 -7.25 16.17 0.85
CA PRO A 141 -7.70 15.03 0.05
C PRO A 141 -7.07 13.72 0.52
N ASN A 142 -5.78 13.73 0.90
CA ASN A 142 -5.11 12.54 1.43
C ASN A 142 -5.78 12.07 2.73
N PHE A 143 -6.06 12.98 3.66
CA PHE A 143 -6.78 12.64 4.90
C PHE A 143 -8.18 12.07 4.62
N THR A 144 -8.88 12.59 3.62
CA THR A 144 -10.20 12.10 3.21
C THR A 144 -10.10 10.69 2.65
N VAL A 145 -9.15 10.44 1.75
CA VAL A 145 -8.88 9.11 1.18
C VAL A 145 -8.54 8.11 2.28
N THR A 146 -7.63 8.45 3.19
CA THR A 146 -7.29 7.60 4.35
C THR A 146 -8.52 7.31 5.22
N GLY A 147 -9.33 8.32 5.53
CA GLY A 147 -10.56 8.17 6.31
C GLY A 147 -11.56 7.19 5.67
N VAL A 148 -11.80 7.32 4.36
CA VAL A 148 -12.66 6.40 3.60
C VAL A 148 -12.10 4.98 3.61
N LEU A 149 -10.80 4.81 3.38
CA LEU A 149 -10.15 3.49 3.39
C LEU A 149 -10.18 2.83 4.76
N LEU A 150 -10.07 3.60 5.84
CA LEU A 150 -10.26 3.11 7.21
C LEU A 150 -11.68 2.60 7.41
N VAL A 151 -12.70 3.39 7.02
CA VAL A 151 -14.11 2.97 7.10
C VAL A 151 -14.34 1.67 6.31
N ILE A 152 -13.82 1.56 5.09
CA ILE A 152 -13.88 0.34 4.28
C ILE A 152 -13.19 -0.83 5.00
N THR A 153 -12.02 -0.60 5.59
CA THR A 153 -11.25 -1.62 6.30
C THR A 153 -12.01 -2.15 7.52
N PHE A 154 -12.56 -1.25 8.35
CA PHE A 154 -13.39 -1.65 9.49
C PHE A 154 -14.66 -2.38 9.04
N TYR A 155 -15.34 -1.88 8.01
CA TYR A 155 -16.53 -2.53 7.45
C TYR A 155 -16.23 -3.94 6.95
N LEU A 156 -15.13 -4.12 6.21
CA LEU A 156 -14.69 -5.42 5.71
C LEU A 156 -14.32 -6.35 6.86
N ALA A 157 -13.62 -5.86 7.89
CA ALA A 157 -13.28 -6.65 9.07
C ALA A 157 -14.53 -7.12 9.82
N TRP A 158 -15.45 -6.21 10.05
CA TRP A 158 -16.75 -6.49 10.67
C TRP A 158 -17.54 -7.52 9.86
N LYS A 159 -17.66 -7.33 8.54
CA LYS A 159 -18.48 -8.20 7.68
C LYS A 159 -17.84 -9.56 7.41
N ARG A 160 -16.54 -9.61 7.14
CA ARG A 160 -15.85 -10.83 6.66
C ARG A 160 -15.12 -11.61 7.75
N GLY A 161 -14.97 -11.04 8.94
CA GLY A 161 -14.41 -11.74 10.10
C GLY A 161 -12.88 -11.83 10.11
N TYR A 162 -12.19 -10.99 9.34
CA TYR A 162 -10.73 -10.92 9.31
C TYR A 162 -10.29 -9.49 8.97
N SER A 163 -9.10 -9.06 9.38
CA SER A 163 -8.61 -7.69 9.14
C SER A 163 -7.15 -7.69 8.66
N PRO A 164 -6.56 -6.51 8.35
CA PRO A 164 -5.14 -6.42 8.05
C PRO A 164 -4.23 -6.92 9.18
N VAL A 165 -4.71 -6.89 10.43
CA VAL A 165 -3.96 -7.38 11.61
C VAL A 165 -3.59 -8.85 11.44
N GLY A 166 -4.46 -9.65 10.80
CA GLY A 166 -4.22 -11.07 10.53
C GLY A 166 -3.03 -11.37 9.62
N ILE A 167 -2.46 -10.37 8.94
CA ILE A 167 -1.20 -10.50 8.21
C ILE A 167 -0.03 -10.74 9.19
N VAL A 168 -0.07 -10.09 10.35
CA VAL A 168 1.00 -10.16 11.37
C VAL A 168 0.68 -11.19 12.45
N SER A 169 -0.57 -11.22 12.94
CA SER A 169 -0.98 -12.11 14.04
C SER A 169 -2.44 -12.51 13.95
N VAL A 170 -2.69 -13.82 13.84
CA VAL A 170 -4.04 -14.41 13.80
C VAL A 170 -4.79 -14.14 15.11
N ARG A 171 -4.13 -14.32 16.26
CA ARG A 171 -4.75 -14.10 17.57
C ARG A 171 -5.18 -12.64 17.78
N ALA A 172 -4.35 -11.69 17.34
CA ALA A 172 -4.69 -10.28 17.43
C ALA A 172 -5.84 -9.92 16.48
N ASP A 173 -5.89 -10.54 15.30
CA ASP A 173 -6.98 -10.37 14.34
C ASP A 173 -8.32 -10.84 14.89
N GLU A 174 -8.34 -12.04 15.48
CA GLU A 174 -9.53 -12.60 16.12
C GLU A 174 -10.04 -11.69 17.24
N ALA A 175 -9.13 -11.22 18.11
CA ALA A 175 -9.47 -10.29 19.18
C ALA A 175 -10.01 -8.96 18.63
N PHE A 176 -9.41 -8.42 17.57
CA PHE A 176 -9.83 -7.19 16.91
C PHE A 176 -11.25 -7.32 16.31
N VAL A 177 -11.49 -8.38 15.54
CA VAL A 177 -12.79 -8.67 14.91
C VAL A 177 -13.87 -8.91 15.95
N ALA A 178 -13.59 -9.71 16.98
CA ALA A 178 -14.53 -9.96 18.08
C ALA A 178 -14.91 -8.66 18.80
N THR A 179 -13.92 -7.81 19.08
CA THR A 179 -14.11 -6.49 19.70
C THR A 179 -15.01 -5.57 18.87
N LEU A 180 -14.85 -5.61 17.54
CA LEU A 180 -15.64 -4.81 16.60
C LEU A 180 -17.09 -5.30 16.52
N ARG A 181 -17.29 -6.62 16.39
CA ARG A 181 -18.63 -7.25 16.34
C ARG A 181 -19.38 -7.19 17.67
N ALA A 182 -18.67 -7.15 18.80
CA ALA A 182 -19.31 -6.94 20.10
C ALA A 182 -19.91 -5.52 20.24
N ARG A 183 -19.32 -4.52 19.57
CA ARG A 183 -19.81 -3.12 19.58
C ARG A 183 -20.90 -2.87 18.55
N VAL A 184 -20.76 -3.51 17.39
CA VAL A 184 -21.72 -3.45 16.30
C VAL A 184 -22.07 -4.89 15.95
N PRO A 185 -23.11 -5.48 16.56
CA PRO A 185 -23.51 -6.85 16.23
C PRO A 185 -23.85 -6.97 14.75
N LEU A 186 -23.50 -8.09 14.13
CA LEU A 186 -24.13 -8.47 12.87
C LEU A 186 -25.62 -8.68 13.20
N LYS A 187 -26.52 -8.16 12.37
CA LYS A 187 -27.91 -8.60 12.46
C LYS A 187 -27.90 -10.11 12.22
N ASP A 188 -28.42 -10.87 13.16
CA ASP A 188 -28.68 -12.28 12.92
C ASP A 188 -29.56 -12.35 11.68
N GLU A 189 -29.17 -13.16 10.69
CA GLU A 189 -30.09 -13.61 9.66
C GLU A 189 -31.08 -14.60 10.31
N GLU A 190 -31.81 -14.13 11.32
CA GLU A 190 -32.92 -14.83 11.94
C GLU A 190 -34.21 -14.45 11.20
N GLY A 191 -34.83 -15.42 10.54
CA GLY A 191 -36.23 -15.29 10.09
C GLY A 191 -36.59 -15.78 8.69
N GLY A 192 -35.71 -16.50 7.98
CA GLY A 192 -36.13 -17.33 6.83
C GLY A 192 -36.75 -18.65 7.30
N GLY A 193 -37.75 -18.57 8.17
CA GLY A 193 -38.51 -19.71 8.65
C GLY A 193 -39.68 -20.04 7.72
N GLU A 194 -39.89 -21.35 7.59
CA GLU A 194 -40.96 -22.11 6.92
C GLU A 194 -40.83 -22.39 5.42
#